data_AF-A0A268QUK2-F1
#
_entry.id   AF-A0A268QUK2-F1
#
_cell.length_a   1.000
_cell.length_b   1.000
_cell.length_c   1.000
_cell.angle_alpha   90.00
_cell.angle_beta   90.00
_cell.angle_gamma   90.00
#
_symmetry.space_group_name_H-M   'P 1'
#
loop_
_entity.id
_entity.type
_entity.pdbx_description
1 polymer ?
#
loop_
_entity_poly.entity_id
_entity_poly.type
_entity_poly.pdbx_seq_one_letter_code
_entity_poly.pdbx_strand_id
1 'polypeptide(L)' 'ESDDYYYFYANGGKLTYYFAYGPEISDVVDRYTDLTGKMEAPPEWSLGLHQSKWEYKADEIVNVAKTYRDKQI' A
#
# COMPACT_ATOMS: atom_id res chain seq x y z
N GLU A 1 10.83 -28.74 -5.32
CA GLU A 1 11.60 -27.48 -5.26
C GLU A 1 13.01 -27.83 -4.85
N SER A 2 14.00 -27.12 -5.38
CA SER A 2 15.39 -27.21 -4.92
C SER A 2 15.67 -25.97 -4.10
N ASP A 3 16.36 -26.12 -2.97
CA ASP A 3 16.75 -24.99 -2.12
C ASP A 3 17.86 -24.13 -2.75
N ASP A 4 18.46 -24.60 -3.85
CA ASP A 4 19.68 -24.00 -4.44
C ASP A 4 19.40 -23.11 -5.66
N TYR A 5 18.20 -23.19 -6.27
CA TYR A 5 17.90 -22.39 -7.46
C TYR A 5 16.41 -22.08 -7.64
N TYR A 6 16.17 -20.92 -8.25
CA TYR A 6 14.85 -20.46 -8.67
C TYR A 6 14.73 -20.54 -10.20
N TYR A 7 13.54 -20.90 -10.69
CA TYR A 7 13.20 -20.85 -12.10
C TYR A 7 11.89 -20.10 -12.30
N PHE A 8 11.79 -19.35 -13.40
CA PHE A 8 10.60 -18.59 -13.77
C PHE A 8 10.19 -18.97 -15.19
N TYR A 9 8.89 -19.13 -15.42
CA TYR A 9 8.33 -19.36 -16.74
C TYR A 9 7.05 -18.56 -16.93
N ALA A 10 6.73 -18.24 -18.18
CA ALA A 10 5.47 -17.61 -18.56
C ALA A 10 4.84 -18.42 -19.70
N ASN A 11 3.52 -18.60 -19.67
CA ASN A 11 2.78 -19.32 -20.71
C ASN A 11 2.87 -18.63 -22.10
N GLY A 12 3.25 -17.36 -22.13
CA GLY A 12 3.48 -16.58 -23.35
C GLY A 12 4.04 -15.20 -23.03
N GLY A 13 4.52 -14.51 -24.06
CA GLY A 13 5.17 -13.20 -23.94
C GLY A 13 6.68 -13.30 -23.68
N LYS A 14 7.34 -12.14 -23.53
CA LYS A 14 8.76 -12.04 -23.24
C LYS A 14 8.99 -11.95 -21.73
N LEU A 15 9.90 -12.75 -21.21
CA LEU A 15 10.42 -12.58 -19.86
C LEU A 15 11.39 -11.39 -19.87
N THR A 16 11.02 -10.32 -19.17
CA THR A 16 11.87 -9.12 -19.01
C THR A 16 12.27 -9.03 -17.56
N TYR A 17 13.58 -9.06 -17.29
CA TYR A 17 14.14 -9.02 -15.96
C TYR A 17 14.72 -7.64 -15.66
N TYR A 18 14.38 -7.09 -14.50
CA TYR A 18 14.96 -5.86 -13.96
C TYR A 18 15.63 -6.20 -12.63
N PHE A 19 16.88 -5.78 -12.46
CA PHE A 19 17.63 -6.01 -11.25
C PHE A 19 17.83 -4.69 -10.51
N ALA A 20 17.15 -4.55 -9.37
CA ALA A 20 17.38 -3.46 -8.44
C ALA A 20 18.38 -3.92 -7.38
N TYR A 21 19.59 -3.35 -7.40
CA TYR A 21 20.66 -3.65 -6.45
C TYR A 21 21.07 -2.39 -5.70
N GLY A 22 21.20 -2.50 -4.38
CA GLY A 22 21.67 -1.43 -3.51
C GLY A 22 22.30 -2.01 -2.24
N PRO A 23 23.27 -1.31 -1.63
CA PRO A 23 23.90 -1.76 -0.38
C PRO A 23 22.91 -1.81 0.78
N GLU A 24 21.87 -0.97 0.76
CA GLU A 24 20.77 -0.99 1.72
C GLU A 24 19.43 -1.33 1.06
N ILE A 25 18.47 -1.82 1.85
CA ILE A 25 17.12 -2.16 1.36
C ILE A 25 16.39 -0.92 0.81
N SER A 26 16.60 0.25 1.41
CA SER A 26 16.09 1.54 0.95
C SER A 26 16.46 1.83 -0.51
N ASP A 27 17.71 1.59 -0.89
CA ASP A 27 18.22 1.80 -2.24
C ASP A 27 17.57 0.85 -3.26
N VAL A 28 17.29 -0.40 -2.85
CA VAL A 28 16.59 -1.38 -3.68
C VAL A 28 15.16 -0.93 -3.96
N VAL A 29 14.45 -0.45 -2.93
CA VAL A 29 13.09 0.06 -3.07
C VAL A 29 13.07 1.32 -3.94
N ASP A 30 14.01 2.25 -3.73
CA ASP A 30 14.08 3.49 -4.52
C ASP A 30 14.24 3.20 -6.01
N ARG A 31 15.21 2.34 -6.37
CA ARG A 31 15.44 1.91 -7.77
C ARG A 31 14.28 1.15 -8.38
N TYR A 32 13.58 0.34 -7.59
CA TYR A 32 12.37 -0.33 -8.05
C TYR A 32 11.28 0.69 -8.37
N THR A 33 11.06 1.65 -7.48
CA THR A 33 10.05 2.70 -7.67
C THR A 33 10.41 3.72 -8.75
N ASP A 34 11.69 3.91 -9.10
CA ASP A 34 12.08 4.70 -10.27
C ASP A 34 11.54 4.09 -11.58
N LEU A 35 11.47 2.75 -11.65
CA LEU A 35 10.95 2.04 -12.82
C LEU A 35 9.43 1.93 -12.81
N THR A 36 8.82 1.59 -11.67
CA THR A 36 7.38 1.32 -11.56
C THR A 36 6.54 2.55 -11.23
N GLY A 37 7.17 3.64 -10.80
CA GLY A 37 6.54 4.85 -10.28
C GLY A 37 6.69 4.96 -8.76
N LYS A 38 7.00 6.18 -8.29
CA LYS A 38 7.00 6.53 -6.87
C LYS A 38 5.58 6.83 -6.40
N MET A 39 5.28 6.50 -5.14
CA MET A 39 4.02 6.86 -4.52
C MET A 39 3.93 8.38 -4.35
N GLU A 40 2.81 8.97 -4.77
CA GLU A 40 2.56 10.38 -4.50
C GLU A 40 2.29 10.62 -3.02
N ALA A 41 2.69 11.79 -2.52
CA ALA A 41 2.44 12.16 -1.15
C ALA A 41 0.92 12.24 -0.89
N PRO A 42 0.38 11.46 0.06
CA PRO A 42 -1.03 11.51 0.37
C PRO A 42 -1.38 12.85 1.05
N PRO A 43 -2.63 13.34 0.93
CA PRO A 43 -3.03 14.56 1.62
C PRO A 43 -3.03 14.36 3.13
N GLU A 44 -2.70 15.41 3.89
CA GLU A 44 -2.50 15.32 5.36
C GLU A 44 -3.70 14.70 6.10
N TRP A 45 -4.93 15.04 5.71
CA TRP A 45 -6.14 14.51 6.34
C TRP A 45 -6.27 12.98 6.21
N SER A 46 -5.63 12.37 5.21
CA SER A 46 -5.65 10.92 5.02
C SER A 46 -4.68 10.16 5.92
N LEU A 47 -3.77 10.86 6.60
CA LEU A 47 -2.90 10.27 7.63
C LEU A 47 -3.61 10.20 9.00
N GLY A 48 -4.81 10.79 9.11
CA GLY A 48 -5.63 10.75 10.31
C GLY A 48 -6.33 9.42 10.53
N LEU A 49 -7.15 9.38 11.59
CA LEU A 49 -7.98 8.22 11.91
C LEU A 49 -9.14 8.07 10.90
N HIS A 50 -9.26 6.89 10.30
CA HIS A 50 -10.37 6.54 9.43
C HIS A 50 -11.32 5.58 10.14
N GLN A 51 -12.62 5.89 10.12
CA GLN A 51 -13.66 5.05 10.69
C GLN A 51 -14.60 4.60 9.57
N SER A 52 -14.89 3.31 9.52
CA SER A 52 -15.88 2.75 8.60
C SER A 52 -16.57 1.53 9.21
N LYS A 53 -17.76 1.24 8.71
CA LYS A 53 -18.56 0.04 9.00
C LYS A 53 -19.42 -0.23 7.77
N TRP A 54 -19.61 -1.50 7.45
CA TRP A 54 -20.59 -1.88 6.45
C TRP A 54 -22.01 -1.70 7.01
N GLU A 55 -22.94 -1.28 6.15
CA GLU A 55 -24.37 -1.12 6.46
C GLU A 55 -24.68 -0.08 7.54
N TYR A 56 -24.16 1.13 7.35
CA TYR A 56 -24.63 2.26 8.12
C TYR A 56 -26.02 2.73 7.70
N LYS A 57 -26.89 2.98 8.68
CA LYS A 57 -28.06 3.86 8.49
C LYS A 57 -27.64 5.32 8.62
N ALA A 58 -28.39 6.23 7.99
CA ALA A 58 -28.03 7.64 7.91
C ALA A 58 -27.90 8.31 9.30
N ASP A 59 -28.75 7.94 10.25
CA ASP A 59 -28.71 8.41 11.63
C ASP A 59 -27.50 7.87 12.41
N GLU A 60 -27.13 6.62 12.15
CA GLU A 60 -25.96 5.99 12.78
C GLU A 60 -24.65 6.71 12.41
N ILE A 61 -24.47 7.12 11.15
CA ILE A 61 -23.26 7.85 10.71
C ILE A 61 -23.09 9.15 11.51
N VAL A 62 -24.18 9.91 11.66
CA VAL A 62 -24.16 11.19 12.38
C VAL A 62 -23.86 10.97 13.87
N ASN A 63 -24.44 9.93 14.47
CA ASN A 63 -24.23 9.60 15.88
C ASN A 63 -22.80 9.12 16.15
N VAL A 64 -22.21 8.35 15.24
CA VAL A 64 -20.80 7.95 15.33
C VAL A 64 -19.91 9.19 15.31
N ALA A 65 -20.09 10.10 14.34
CA ALA A 65 -19.28 11.31 14.26
C ALA A 65 -19.39 12.20 15.53
N LYS A 66 -20.59 12.30 16.12
CA LYS A 66 -20.79 13.01 17.41
C LYS A 66 -20.04 12.33 18.55
N THR A 67 -20.17 11.00 18.65
CA THR A 67 -19.54 10.21 19.71
C THR A 67 -18.02 10.35 19.71
N TYR A 68 -17.39 10.40 18.53
CA TYR A 68 -15.94 10.62 18.42
C TYR A 68 -15.54 12.00 18.98
N ARG A 69 -16.27 13.06 18.60
CA ARG A 69 -16.04 14.42 19.12
C ARG A 69 -16.24 14.52 20.62
N ASP A 70 -17.32 13.92 21.14
CA ASP A 70 -17.65 13.94 22.57
C ASP A 70 -16.59 13.21 23.41
N LYS A 71 -15.98 12.17 22.84
CA LYS A 71 -14.90 11.39 23.47
C LYS A 71 -13.51 11.94 23.20
N GLN A 72 -13.38 13.03 22.42
CA GLN A 72 -12.10 13.63 22.02
C GLN A 72 -11.15 12.61 21.36
N ILE A 73 -11.70 11.80 20.46
CA ILE A 73 -10.99 10.81 19.63
C ILE A 73 -10.84 11.35 18.21
#